data_AF-X1NDU2-F1
#
_entry.id   AF-X1NDU2-F1
#
_cell.length_a   1.000
_cell.length_b   1.000
_cell.length_c   1.000
_cell.angle_alpha   90.00
_cell.angle_beta   90.00
_cell.angle_gamma   90.00
#
_symmetry.space_group_name_H-M   'P 1'
#
loop_
_entity.id
_entity.type
_entity.pdbx_description
1 polymer ?
#
loop_
_entity_poly.entity_id
_entity_poly.type
_entity_poly.pdbx_seq_one_letter_code
_entity_poly.pdbx_strand_id
1 'polypeptide(L)'
;LKLGYRHIFHQFTIRVTEKYKITREELMKKLKRNDIECEIYYPIPIHKQALFKKLGYDEKLPICEKITKEVLSLPIHPSVSKNDLNKIIDILGD
;
A
#
# COMPACT_ATOMS: atom_id res chain seq x y z
N LEU A 1 -10.36 -8.23 16.60
CA LEU A 1 -11.72 -7.83 16.17
C LEU A 1 -12.72 -8.37 17.18
N LYS A 2 -13.72 -7.59 17.60
CA LYS A 2 -14.81 -8.10 18.47
C LYS A 2 -15.53 -9.25 17.75
N LEU A 3 -16.04 -10.23 18.52
CA LEU A 3 -16.83 -11.34 17.96
C LEU A 3 -18.00 -10.76 17.12
N GLY A 4 -18.18 -11.27 15.91
CA GLY A 4 -19.23 -10.81 14.97
C GLY A 4 -18.84 -9.67 14.02
N TYR A 5 -17.68 -9.02 14.19
CA TYR A 5 -17.21 -7.98 13.29
C TYR A 5 -16.27 -8.52 12.21
N ARG A 6 -16.45 -8.07 10.98
CA ARG A 6 -15.59 -8.38 9.82
C ARG A 6 -14.95 -7.12 9.27
N HIS A 7 -13.78 -7.27 8.67
CA HIS A 7 -13.14 -6.19 7.94
C HIS A 7 -13.99 -5.81 6.72
N ILE A 8 -14.21 -4.52 6.50
CA ILE A 8 -15.04 -4.04 5.38
C ILE A 8 -14.24 -3.88 4.08
N PHE A 9 -12.91 -3.93 4.15
CA PHE A 9 -12.00 -3.76 3.01
C PHE A 9 -12.20 -2.44 2.26
N HIS A 10 -12.29 -1.33 3.02
CA HIS A 10 -12.28 0.02 2.43
C HIS A 10 -11.01 0.28 1.59
N GLN A 11 -9.89 -0.34 1.97
CA GLN A 11 -8.66 -0.38 1.20
C GLN A 11 -8.15 -1.82 1.15
N PHE A 12 -7.58 -2.20 0.00
CA PHE A 12 -6.89 -3.48 -0.16
C PHE A 12 -5.38 -3.22 -0.24
N THR A 13 -4.77 -3.07 0.93
CA THR A 13 -3.35 -2.74 1.06
C THR A 13 -2.51 -4.01 1.20
N ILE A 14 -1.52 -4.15 0.32
CA ILE A 14 -0.52 -5.22 0.34
C ILE A 14 0.84 -4.66 0.77
N ARG A 15 1.76 -5.56 1.14
CA ARG A 15 3.17 -5.21 1.39
C ARG A 15 4.05 -5.79 0.28
N VAL A 16 4.74 -4.92 -0.43
CA VAL A 16 5.79 -5.26 -1.39
C VAL A 16 7.12 -5.34 -0.62
N THR A 17 7.43 -6.53 -0.11
CA THR A 17 8.63 -6.77 0.72
C THR A 17 9.85 -7.11 -0.14
N GLU A 18 11.02 -7.18 0.49
CA GLU A 18 12.29 -7.64 -0.10
C GLU A 18 12.24 -9.03 -0.75
N LYS A 19 11.22 -9.85 -0.43
CA LYS A 19 11.02 -11.16 -1.04
C LYS A 19 10.37 -11.09 -2.44
N TYR A 20 9.81 -9.94 -2.81
CA TYR A 20 9.21 -9.73 -4.11
C TYR A 20 10.28 -9.34 -5.15
N LYS A 21 10.04 -9.67 -6.42
CA LYS A 21 11.05 -9.55 -7.50
C LYS A 21 11.45 -8.11 -7.83
N ILE A 22 10.56 -7.16 -7.55
CA ILE A 22 10.73 -5.74 -7.85
C ILE A 22 10.33 -4.89 -6.65
N THR A 23 10.81 -3.65 -6.60
CA THR A 23 10.44 -2.67 -5.57
C THR A 23 8.98 -2.25 -5.69
N ARG A 24 8.44 -1.65 -4.61
CA ARG A 24 7.09 -1.06 -4.61
C ARG A 24 6.92 -0.04 -5.75
N GLU A 25 7.90 0.85 -5.93
CA GLU A 25 7.86 1.90 -6.95
C GLU A 25 7.86 1.33 -8.36
N GLU A 26 8.63 0.27 -8.60
CA GLU A 26 8.64 -0.45 -9.88
C GLU A 26 7.30 -1.15 -10.13
N LEU A 27 6.72 -1.78 -9.11
CA LEU A 27 5.41 -2.41 -9.22
C LEU A 27 4.32 -1.38 -9.51
N MET A 28 4.33 -0.24 -8.81
CA MET A 28 3.41 0.87 -9.09
C MET A 28 3.51 1.34 -10.55
N LYS A 29 4.73 1.48 -11.08
CA LYS A 29 4.95 1.82 -12.49
C LYS A 29 4.44 0.71 -13.43
N LYS A 30 4.67 -0.56 -13.09
CA LYS A 30 4.19 -1.72 -13.88
C LYS A 30 2.66 -1.75 -13.95
N LEU A 31 1.98 -1.55 -12.82
CA LEU A 31 0.52 -1.46 -12.73
C LEU A 31 -0.01 -0.25 -13.51
N LYS A 32 0.58 0.93 -13.33
CA LYS A 32 0.19 2.15 -14.03
C LYS A 32 0.32 2.04 -15.55
N ARG A 33 1.38 1.40 -16.07
CA ARG A 33 1.55 1.12 -17.51
C ARG A 33 0.49 0.19 -18.08
N ASN A 34 -0.21 -0.53 -17.21
CA ASN A 34 -1.30 -1.44 -17.51
C ASN A 34 -2.66 -0.85 -17.10
N ASP A 35 -2.76 0.47 -16.99
CA ASP A 35 -3.99 1.20 -16.65
C ASP A 35 -4.61 0.81 -15.29
N ILE A 36 -3.78 0.29 -14.37
CA ILE A 36 -4.18 -0.02 -13.00
C ILE A 36 -3.57 1.05 -12.09
N GLU A 37 -4.42 1.91 -11.55
CA GLU A 37 -4.03 2.94 -10.59
C GLU A 37 -3.93 2.33 -9.18
N CYS A 38 -2.89 2.71 -8.43
CA CYS A 38 -2.66 2.23 -7.07
C CYS A 38 -2.13 3.37 -6.21
N GLU A 39 -2.36 3.28 -4.91
CA GLU A 39 -2.14 4.40 -3.99
C GLU A 39 -1.27 4.02 -2.79
N ILE A 40 -0.52 5.00 -2.28
CA ILE A 40 0.24 4.87 -1.03
C ILE A 40 -0.49 5.62 0.09
N TYR A 41 -0.98 4.87 1.06
CA TYR A 41 -1.53 5.40 2.31
C TYR A 41 -0.74 4.83 3.50
N TYR A 42 0.01 5.60 4.28
CA TYR A 42 0.40 7.01 4.15
C TYR A 42 1.90 7.08 3.79
N PRO A 43 2.34 7.97 2.89
CA PRO A 43 3.72 7.97 2.39
C PRO A 43 4.75 8.47 3.41
N ILE A 44 4.32 9.23 4.42
CA ILE A 44 5.19 9.77 5.47
C ILE A 44 4.61 9.34 6.82
N PRO A 45 5.38 8.59 7.64
CA PRO A 45 5.00 8.26 9.00
C PRO A 45 4.70 9.51 9.82
N ILE A 46 3.73 9.44 10.73
CA ILE A 46 3.28 10.61 11.50
C ILE A 46 4.42 11.30 12.26
N HIS A 47 5.33 10.53 12.89
CA HIS A 47 6.49 11.05 13.63
C HIS A 47 7.52 11.74 12.73
N LYS A 48 7.49 11.49 11.41
CA LYS A 48 8.36 12.15 10.43
C LYS A 48 7.73 13.36 9.76
N GLN A 49 6.44 13.61 9.96
CA GLN A 49 5.79 14.79 9.41
C GLN A 49 6.34 16.07 10.07
N ALA A 50 6.45 17.14 9.27
CA ALA A 50 7.14 18.37 9.68
C ALA A 50 6.56 19.01 10.94
N LEU A 51 5.23 18.95 11.14
CA LEU A 51 4.57 19.47 12.34
C LEU A 51 5.04 18.74 13.60
N PHE A 52 5.05 17.41 13.60
CA PHE A 52 5.43 16.62 14.76
C PHE A 52 6.92 16.82 15.11
N LYS A 53 7.79 16.93 14.10
CA LYS A 53 9.18 17.33 14.32
C LYS A 53 9.31 18.69 15.01
N LYS A 54 8.53 19.69 14.59
CA LYS A 54 8.52 21.03 15.22
C LYS A 54 8.03 21.01 16.67
N LEU A 55 7.14 20.07 17.02
CA LEU A 55 6.65 19.87 18.38
C LEU A 55 7.63 19.08 19.26
N GLY A 56 8.79 18.65 18.73
CA GLY A 56 9.84 17.96 19.49
C GLY A 56 9.73 16.44 19.51
N TYR A 57 8.83 15.84 18.71
CA TYR A 57 8.75 14.39 18.54
C TYR A 57 9.92 13.88 17.68
N ASP A 58 10.70 12.92 18.19
CA ASP A 58 11.86 12.30 17.52
C ASP A 58 11.95 10.78 17.77
N GLU A 59 10.79 10.12 17.92
CA GLU A 59 10.73 8.69 18.14
C GLU A 59 11.30 7.90 16.95
N LYS A 60 12.09 6.86 17.25
CA LYS A 60 12.53 5.90 16.24
C LYS A 60 11.53 4.75 16.17
N LEU A 61 10.73 4.72 15.11
CA LEU A 61 9.70 3.71 14.89
C LEU A 61 10.05 2.83 13.67
N PRO A 62 11.06 1.94 13.77
CA PRO A 62 11.63 1.24 12.62
C PRO A 62 10.61 0.37 11.86
N ILE A 63 9.64 -0.22 12.56
CA ILE A 63 8.58 -1.02 11.92
C ILE A 63 7.65 -0.13 11.09
N CYS A 64 7.24 1.03 11.64
CA CYS A 64 6.40 1.99 10.92
C CYS A 64 7.14 2.50 9.67
N GLU A 65 8.42 2.81 9.80
CA GLU A 65 9.27 3.27 8.70
C GLU A 65 9.49 2.21 7.63
N LYS A 66 9.66 0.94 8.03
CA LYS A 66 9.74 -0.20 7.10
C LYS A 66 8.42 -0.35 6.34
N ILE A 67 7.30 -0.49 7.05
CA ILE A 67 5.98 -0.71 6.44
C ILE A 67 5.60 0.43 5.49
N THR A 68 5.89 1.69 5.85
CA THR A 68 5.60 2.85 5.00
C THR A 68 6.31 2.79 3.64
N LYS A 69 7.44 2.09 3.52
CA LYS A 69 8.14 1.87 2.24
C LYS A 69 7.62 0.68 1.44
N GLU A 70 6.86 -0.22 2.08
CA GLU A 70 6.41 -1.47 1.47
C GLU A 70 4.93 -1.44 1.08
N VAL A 71 4.11 -0.63 1.75
CA VAL A 71 2.66 -0.64 1.52
C VAL A 71 2.29 -0.07 0.17
N LEU A 72 1.37 -0.77 -0.49
CA LEU A 72 0.72 -0.37 -1.73
C LEU A 72 -0.75 -0.78 -1.67
N SER A 73 -1.66 0.14 -1.97
CA SER A 73 -3.10 -0.13 -2.00
C SER A 73 -3.58 -0.33 -3.42
N LEU A 74 -4.18 -1.50 -3.67
CA LEU A 74 -4.77 -1.87 -4.94
C LEU A 74 -6.21 -1.31 -5.07
N PRO A 75 -6.74 -1.18 -6.30
CA PRO A 75 -8.14 -0.79 -6.51
C PRO A 75 -9.13 -1.69 -5.77
N ILE A 76 -10.02 -1.07 -5.01
CA ILE A 76 -11.16 -1.75 -4.38
C ILE A 76 -12.38 -0.83 -4.41
N HIS A 77 -13.20 -0.98 -5.45
CA HIS A 77 -14.45 -0.24 -5.61
C HIS A 77 -15.39 -1.02 -6.56
N PRO A 78 -16.71 -0.69 -6.59
CA PRO A 78 -17.69 -1.45 -7.37
C PRO A 78 -17.42 -1.53 -8.87
N SER A 79 -16.60 -0.62 -9.42
CA SER A 79 -16.28 -0.59 -10.85
C SER A 79 -15.08 -1.45 -11.24
N VAL A 80 -14.38 -2.09 -10.28
CA VAL A 80 -13.32 -3.05 -10.60
C VAL A 80 -13.96 -4.30 -11.19
N SER A 81 -13.74 -4.53 -12.48
CA SER A 81 -14.31 -5.68 -13.19
C SER A 81 -13.52 -6.96 -12.93
N LYS A 82 -14.11 -8.11 -13.28
CA LYS A 82 -13.40 -9.40 -13.24
C LYS A 82 -12.15 -9.41 -14.14
N ASN A 83 -12.19 -8.69 -15.26
CA ASN A 83 -11.05 -8.56 -16.15
C ASN A 83 -9.92 -7.74 -15.50
N ASP A 84 -10.27 -6.65 -14.80
CA ASP A 84 -9.30 -5.85 -14.04
C ASP A 84 -8.66 -6.69 -12.93
N LEU A 85 -9.45 -7.49 -12.21
CA LEU A 85 -8.94 -8.41 -11.19
C LEU A 85 -7.95 -9.42 -11.77
N ASN A 86 -8.28 -10.05 -12.90
CA ASN A 86 -7.36 -10.99 -13.56
C ASN A 86 -6.07 -10.29 -13.97
N LYS A 87 -6.17 -9.10 -14.58
CA LYS A 87 -5.01 -8.31 -14.99
C LYS A 87 -4.12 -7.94 -13.79
N ILE A 88 -4.72 -7.56 -12.67
CA ILE A 88 -4.00 -7.31 -11.41
C ILE A 88 -3.28 -8.58 -10.95
N ILE A 89 -3.96 -9.73 -10.91
CA ILE A 89 -3.39 -11.01 -10.47
C ILE A 89 -2.20 -11.41 -11.36
N ASP A 90 -2.36 -11.32 -12.68
CA ASP A 90 -1.31 -11.68 -13.64
C ASP A 90 -0.07 -10.79 -13.46
N ILE A 91 -0.26 -9.47 -13.36
CA ILE A 91 0.83 -8.51 -13.15
C ILE A 91 1.56 -8.77 -11.82
N LEU A 92 0.85 -9.19 -10.78
CA LEU A 92 1.42 -9.51 -9.47
C LEU A 92 2.14 -10.86 -9.46
N GLY A 93 1.70 -11.83 -10.26
CA GLY A 93 2.30 -13.17 -10.37
C GLY A 93 3.59 -13.20 -11.20
N ASP A 94 3.69 -12.33 -12.19
CA ASP A 94 4.85 -12.13 -13.08
C ASP A 94 6.08 -11.54 -12.38
#